data_AF-A0ABD5VJ50-F1
#
_entry.id   AF-A0ABD5VJ50-F1
#
_cell.length_a   1.000
_cell.length_b   1.000
_cell.length_c   1.000
_cell.angle_alpha   90.00
_cell.angle_beta   90.00
_cell.angle_gamma   90.00
#
_symmetry.space_group_name_H-M   'P 1'
#
loop_
_entity.id
_entity.type
_entity.pdbx_description
1 polymer ?
#
loop_
_entity_poly.entity_id
_entity_poly.type
_entity_poly.pdbx_seq_one_letter_code
_entity_poly.pdbx_strand_id
1 'polypeptide(L)'
;MTETQYPDDEDRPEPVDPAAVPDWEDEYLDRVSDRLMFNYDLERDYRAAGERFDMYGEFRIENKKQFLHESINWANHEAREHVFVRRTDHVSVADLERLVDLGHTVADDWIEANEEHYGTDFTFVVVASEIPDDVRSFVSTFADRTLIKYGYYGQYEIHLAVVAPDREDAVQSKNTDIGNAFALWGDVPDLDGGGLLTRLIRRITH
;
A
#
# COMPACT_ATOMS: atom_id res chain seq x y z
N MET A 1 -12.02 6.74 46.19
CA MET A 1 -10.69 6.59 45.56
C MET A 1 -10.87 5.53 44.51
N THR A 2 -11.08 5.95 43.26
CA THR A 2 -11.33 5.05 42.13
C THR A 2 -9.98 4.91 41.43
N GLU A 3 -9.42 3.71 41.51
CA GLU A 3 -8.16 3.36 40.86
C GLU A 3 -8.43 3.25 39.36
N THR A 4 -7.84 4.15 38.58
CA THR A 4 -7.86 4.07 37.12
C THR A 4 -7.01 2.87 36.72
N GLN A 5 -7.67 1.80 36.29
CA GLN A 5 -7.03 0.64 35.70
C GLN A 5 -6.55 1.06 34.31
N TYR A 6 -5.22 1.20 34.15
CA TYR A 6 -4.60 1.37 32.84
C TYR A 6 -4.78 0.07 32.04
N PRO A 7 -5.11 0.12 30.73
CA PRO A 7 -5.18 -1.07 29.90
C PRO A 7 -3.82 -1.79 29.87
N ASP A 8 -3.84 -3.13 29.85
CA ASP A 8 -2.64 -3.99 29.82
C ASP A 8 -1.71 -3.62 28.65
N ASP A 9 -0.39 -3.61 28.92
CA ASP A 9 0.71 -3.28 27.98
C ASP A 9 0.82 -4.23 26.76
N GLU A 10 0.03 -5.31 26.67
CA GLU A 10 0.12 -6.36 25.63
C GLU A 10 -0.39 -5.94 24.24
N ASP A 11 -1.14 -4.84 24.12
CA ASP A 11 -1.64 -4.30 22.84
C ASP A 11 -0.79 -3.15 22.28
N ARG A 12 0.38 -2.85 22.88
CA ARG A 12 1.29 -1.84 22.31
C ARG A 12 1.98 -2.43 21.07
N PRO A 13 1.89 -1.78 19.89
CA PRO A 13 2.68 -2.20 18.75
C PRO A 13 4.15 -2.25 19.16
N GLU A 14 4.83 -3.34 18.82
CA GLU A 14 6.26 -3.43 19.11
C GLU A 14 6.97 -2.22 18.49
N PRO A 15 7.87 -1.56 19.23
CA PRO A 15 8.60 -0.44 18.68
C PRO A 15 9.37 -0.91 17.44
N VAL A 16 9.10 -0.28 16.29
CA VAL A 16 9.84 -0.50 15.04
C VAL A 16 11.33 -0.36 15.36
N ASP A 17 12.13 -1.38 15.04
CA ASP A 17 13.58 -1.30 15.15
C ASP A 17 14.12 -0.50 13.95
N PRO A 18 14.52 0.77 14.13
CA PRO A 18 14.96 1.60 13.01
C PRO A 18 16.23 1.05 12.36
N ALA A 19 16.99 0.19 13.05
CA ALA A 19 18.19 -0.43 12.51
C ALA A 19 17.89 -1.58 11.54
N ALA A 20 16.65 -2.07 11.49
CA ALA A 20 16.20 -3.09 10.53
C ALA A 20 15.71 -2.46 9.21
N VAL A 21 15.43 -1.16 9.20
CA VAL A 21 15.01 -0.43 8.00
C VAL A 21 16.24 -0.20 7.12
N PRO A 22 16.19 -0.55 5.83
CA PRO A 22 17.30 -0.28 4.92
C PRO A 22 17.53 1.23 4.70
N ASP A 23 18.76 1.65 4.45
CA ASP A 23 19.07 3.02 4.01
C ASP A 23 19.04 3.13 2.47
N TRP A 24 18.56 4.24 1.89
CA TRP A 24 18.63 4.46 0.44
C TRP A 24 19.72 5.48 0.07
N GLU A 25 20.52 5.20 -0.96
CA GLU A 25 21.45 6.20 -1.52
C GLU A 25 20.70 7.39 -2.15
N ASP A 26 19.46 7.16 -2.56
CA ASP A 26 18.54 8.18 -3.04
C ASP A 26 17.88 8.90 -1.85
N GLU A 27 18.27 10.16 -1.63
CA GLU A 27 17.79 10.98 -0.50
C GLU A 27 16.26 11.13 -0.47
N TYR A 28 15.59 11.10 -1.63
CA TYR A 28 14.13 11.18 -1.65
C TYR A 28 13.51 9.86 -1.17
N LEU A 29 14.02 8.71 -1.64
CA LEU A 29 13.53 7.41 -1.19
C LEU A 29 13.82 7.17 0.28
N ASP A 30 14.97 7.62 0.78
CA ASP A 30 15.36 7.52 2.19
C ASP A 30 14.35 8.23 3.12
N ARG A 31 13.91 9.43 2.71
CA ARG A 31 12.86 10.16 3.44
C ARG A 31 11.47 9.55 3.29
N VAL A 32 11.20 8.89 2.17
CA VAL A 32 9.95 8.14 2.00
C VAL A 32 9.93 6.92 2.92
N SER A 33 11.06 6.22 3.09
CA SER A 33 11.13 5.10 4.03
C SER A 33 10.84 5.52 5.46
N ASP A 34 11.26 6.72 5.90
CA ASP A 34 10.92 7.24 7.23
C ASP A 34 9.40 7.31 7.46
N ARG A 35 8.60 7.55 6.42
CA ARG A 35 7.13 7.58 6.50
C ARG A 35 6.50 6.20 6.40
N LEU A 36 7.07 5.31 5.59
CA LEU A 36 6.51 3.97 5.36
C LEU A 36 6.89 2.97 6.45
N MET A 37 8.06 3.08 7.08
CA MET A 37 8.59 2.09 8.03
C MET A 37 7.69 1.80 9.24
N PHE A 38 6.76 2.69 9.58
CA PHE A 38 5.83 2.49 10.68
C PHE A 38 4.71 1.50 10.36
N ASN A 39 4.42 1.30 9.07
CA ASN A 39 3.32 0.44 8.61
C ASN A 39 3.79 -0.63 7.63
N TYR A 40 4.96 -0.52 7.03
CA TYR A 40 5.43 -1.46 6.02
C TYR A 40 6.78 -2.06 6.41
N ASP A 41 6.92 -3.35 6.16
CA ASP A 41 8.20 -4.04 6.10
C ASP A 41 8.87 -3.66 4.77
N LEU A 42 10.05 -3.03 4.83
CA LEU A 42 10.70 -2.44 3.66
C LEU A 42 11.90 -3.25 3.16
N GLU A 43 12.01 -3.40 1.85
CA GLU A 43 13.13 -4.06 1.17
C GLU A 43 13.70 -3.18 0.05
N ARG A 44 15.02 -3.28 -0.17
CA ARG A 44 15.74 -2.64 -1.28
C ARG A 44 15.94 -3.61 -2.43
N ASP A 45 16.06 -3.07 -3.65
CA ASP A 45 16.46 -3.83 -4.84
C ASP A 45 15.58 -5.07 -5.11
N TYR A 46 14.30 -4.95 -4.76
CA TYR A 46 13.35 -6.03 -4.82
C TYR A 46 13.07 -6.46 -6.26
N ARG A 47 12.85 -7.77 -6.47
CA ARG A 47 12.54 -8.32 -7.79
C ARG A 47 11.21 -9.05 -7.78
N ALA A 48 10.31 -8.63 -8.66
CA ALA A 48 9.00 -9.26 -8.87
C ALA A 48 8.85 -9.62 -10.35
N ALA A 49 8.58 -10.90 -10.65
CA ALA A 49 8.42 -11.43 -12.01
C ALA A 49 9.49 -10.96 -13.03
N GLY A 50 10.73 -10.81 -12.57
CA GLY A 50 11.88 -10.41 -13.39
C GLY A 50 12.15 -8.90 -13.47
N GLU A 51 11.22 -8.06 -13.02
CA GLU A 51 11.38 -6.60 -12.93
C GLU A 51 12.03 -6.20 -11.60
N ARG A 52 12.81 -5.10 -11.60
CA ARG A 52 13.49 -4.57 -10.40
C ARG A 52 12.80 -3.30 -9.91
N PHE A 53 12.68 -3.19 -8.59
CA PHE A 53 12.21 -2.01 -7.88
C PHE A 53 13.27 -1.52 -6.91
N ASP A 54 13.39 -0.20 -6.77
CA ASP A 54 14.36 0.43 -5.87
C ASP A 54 13.93 0.27 -4.40
N MET A 55 12.61 0.26 -4.16
CA MET A 55 12.00 0.00 -2.86
C MET A 55 10.78 -0.90 -3.01
N TYR A 56 10.62 -1.83 -2.09
CA TYR A 56 9.42 -2.62 -1.88
C TYR A 56 8.94 -2.42 -0.44
N GLY A 57 7.63 -2.39 -0.24
CA GLY A 57 6.99 -2.37 1.07
C GLY A 57 5.86 -3.36 1.15
N GLU A 58 5.83 -4.17 2.20
CA GLU A 58 4.73 -5.09 2.51
C GLU A 58 4.00 -4.65 3.78
N PHE A 59 2.68 -4.59 3.71
CA PHE A 59 1.84 -4.44 4.88
C PHE A 59 0.85 -5.59 4.97
N ARG A 60 0.67 -6.11 6.18
CA ARG A 60 -0.17 -7.27 6.46
C ARG A 60 -1.10 -6.99 7.63
N ILE A 61 -2.40 -7.17 7.38
CA ILE A 61 -3.42 -7.19 8.44
C ILE A 61 -3.86 -8.63 8.64
N GLU A 62 -3.58 -9.19 9.82
CA GLU A 62 -4.17 -10.43 10.30
C GLU A 62 -5.14 -10.12 11.44
N ASN A 63 -6.45 -10.22 11.21
CA ASN A 63 -7.42 -10.19 12.31
C ASN A 63 -7.47 -11.55 13.01
N LYS A 64 -6.76 -11.72 14.14
CA LYS A 64 -6.94 -12.89 15.01
C LYS A 64 -8.12 -12.69 15.95
N LYS A 65 -9.15 -13.53 15.82
CA LYS A 65 -10.31 -13.56 16.71
C LYS A 65 -9.91 -13.84 18.16
N GLN A 66 -10.10 -12.87 19.05
CA GLN A 66 -10.48 -13.16 20.43
C GLN A 66 -12.02 -13.18 20.48
N PHE A 67 -12.57 -14.33 20.89
CA PHE A 67 -14.00 -14.68 20.79
C PHE A 67 -14.91 -13.74 21.58
N LEU A 68 -16.15 -13.53 21.09
CA LEU A 68 -17.42 -13.79 21.79
C LEU A 68 -18.63 -13.58 20.85
N HIS A 69 -19.50 -14.60 20.80
CA HIS A 69 -20.91 -14.65 20.34
C HIS A 69 -21.31 -15.27 18.99
N GLU A 70 -22.37 -16.07 19.08
CA GLU A 70 -22.75 -17.22 18.25
C GLU A 70 -23.78 -16.88 17.14
N SER A 71 -23.60 -15.79 16.40
CA SER A 71 -24.52 -15.48 15.27
C SER A 71 -23.90 -14.79 14.05
N ILE A 72 -22.59 -14.62 14.01
CA ILE A 72 -21.91 -13.90 12.92
C ILE A 72 -20.61 -14.65 12.62
N ASN A 73 -20.69 -15.62 11.72
CA ASN A 73 -19.52 -16.27 11.11
C ASN A 73 -18.91 -15.27 10.11
N TRP A 74 -18.26 -14.21 10.60
CA TRP A 74 -17.42 -13.36 9.76
C TRP A 74 -15.99 -13.88 9.85
N ALA A 75 -15.46 -14.26 8.69
CA ALA A 75 -14.23 -15.01 8.49
C ALA A 75 -12.99 -14.28 9.02
N ASN A 76 -11.91 -15.02 9.27
CA ASN A 76 -10.59 -14.41 9.34
C ASN A 76 -10.36 -13.70 8.00
N HIS A 77 -10.13 -12.41 8.00
CA HIS A 77 -9.90 -11.64 6.78
C HIS A 77 -8.43 -11.24 6.77
N GLU A 78 -7.65 -11.92 5.94
CA GLU A 78 -6.31 -11.49 5.61
C GLU A 78 -6.38 -10.44 4.50
N ALA A 79 -5.81 -9.28 4.77
CA ALA A 79 -5.58 -8.25 3.78
C ALA A 79 -4.08 -7.97 3.68
N ARG A 80 -3.59 -7.89 2.44
CA ARG A 80 -2.19 -7.55 2.13
C ARG A 80 -2.13 -6.32 1.26
N GLU A 81 -1.11 -5.50 1.49
CA GLU A 81 -0.76 -4.40 0.59
C GLU A 81 0.71 -4.51 0.20
N HIS A 82 0.97 -4.36 -1.09
CA HIS A 82 2.32 -4.40 -1.66
C HIS A 82 2.59 -3.08 -2.38
N VAL A 83 3.71 -2.47 -2.07
CA VAL A 83 4.14 -1.18 -2.64
C VAL A 83 5.44 -1.41 -3.38
N PHE A 84 5.46 -1.06 -4.66
CA PHE A 84 6.64 -1.17 -5.51
C PHE A 84 7.02 0.22 -6.00
N VAL A 85 8.27 0.63 -5.75
CA VAL A 85 8.75 1.95 -6.14
C VAL A 85 9.90 1.80 -7.13
N ARG A 86 9.82 2.53 -8.23
CA ARG A 86 10.93 2.67 -9.18
C ARG A 86 11.20 4.12 -9.53
N ARG A 87 12.48 4.48 -9.66
CA ARG A 87 12.91 5.77 -10.18
C ARG A 87 13.24 5.68 -11.67
N THR A 88 12.89 6.71 -12.42
CA THR A 88 13.15 6.83 -13.86
C THR A 88 13.29 8.30 -14.24
N ASP A 89 14.01 8.61 -15.31
CA ASP A 89 14.09 10.00 -15.79
C ASP A 89 12.76 10.44 -16.44
N HIS A 90 12.13 9.51 -17.17
CA HIS A 90 10.90 9.74 -17.91
C HIS A 90 9.90 8.61 -17.68
N VAL A 91 8.62 8.95 -17.72
CA VAL A 91 7.49 8.03 -17.61
C VAL A 91 6.49 8.31 -18.72
N SER A 92 5.95 7.24 -19.30
CA SER A 92 4.90 7.27 -20.31
C SER A 92 3.73 6.38 -19.90
N VAL A 93 2.58 6.56 -20.55
CA VAL A 93 1.41 5.69 -20.35
C VAL A 93 1.76 4.21 -20.61
N ALA A 94 2.54 3.93 -21.66
CA ALA A 94 2.98 2.58 -21.98
C ALA A 94 3.85 1.96 -20.87
N ASP A 95 4.62 2.75 -20.12
CA ASP A 95 5.38 2.25 -18.97
C ASP A 95 4.45 1.83 -17.84
N LEU A 96 3.39 2.60 -17.61
CA LEU A 96 2.39 2.32 -16.58
C LEU A 96 1.52 1.11 -16.95
N GLU A 97 1.12 0.96 -18.21
CA GLU A 97 0.40 -0.23 -18.69
C GLU A 97 1.21 -1.50 -18.44
N ARG A 98 2.54 -1.47 -18.65
CA ARG A 98 3.42 -2.61 -18.33
C ARG A 98 3.49 -2.91 -16.84
N LEU A 99 3.39 -1.90 -15.98
CA LEU A 99 3.32 -2.12 -14.53
C LEU A 99 1.98 -2.74 -14.11
N VAL A 100 0.89 -2.41 -14.81
CA VAL A 100 -0.41 -3.06 -14.60
C VAL A 100 -0.35 -4.53 -15.01
N ASP A 101 0.17 -4.84 -16.20
CA ASP A 101 0.37 -6.22 -16.65
C ASP A 101 1.25 -7.02 -15.69
N LEU A 102 2.31 -6.40 -15.17
CA LEU A 102 3.16 -6.97 -14.13
C LEU A 102 2.37 -7.24 -12.86
N GLY A 103 1.53 -6.30 -12.41
CA GLY A 103 0.67 -6.47 -11.24
C GLY A 103 -0.25 -7.68 -11.35
N HIS A 104 -0.85 -7.91 -12.52
CA HIS A 104 -1.65 -9.12 -12.76
C HIS A 104 -0.80 -10.39 -12.71
N THR A 105 0.41 -10.35 -13.29
CA THR A 105 1.34 -11.49 -13.25
C THR A 105 1.74 -11.83 -11.81
N VAL A 106 2.09 -10.82 -11.03
CA VAL A 106 2.45 -10.98 -9.61
C VAL A 106 1.25 -11.47 -8.80
N ALA A 107 0.05 -10.95 -9.05
CA ALA A 107 -1.17 -11.39 -8.39
C ALA A 107 -1.45 -12.88 -8.62
N ASP A 108 -1.30 -13.35 -9.86
CA ASP A 108 -1.47 -14.76 -10.22
C ASP A 108 -0.48 -15.68 -9.49
N ASP A 109 0.76 -15.20 -9.26
CA ASP A 109 1.81 -15.95 -8.59
C ASP A 109 1.68 -15.92 -7.05
N TRP A 110 1.24 -14.80 -6.47
CA TRP A 110 1.31 -14.57 -5.02
C TRP A 110 0.00 -14.84 -4.29
N ILE A 111 -1.15 -14.71 -4.97
CA ILE A 111 -2.44 -14.84 -4.30
C ILE A 111 -2.87 -16.31 -4.24
N GLU A 112 -2.79 -16.87 -3.05
CA GLU A 112 -3.43 -18.14 -2.71
C GLU A 112 -4.92 -17.92 -2.39
N ALA A 113 -5.75 -17.94 -3.42
CA ALA A 113 -7.18 -17.67 -3.29
C ALA A 113 -7.91 -18.73 -2.44
N ASN A 114 -8.30 -18.34 -1.22
CA ASN A 114 -9.04 -19.16 -0.28
C ASN A 114 -10.13 -18.32 0.44
N GLU A 115 -10.88 -18.93 1.36
CA GLU A 115 -11.98 -18.27 2.08
C GLU A 115 -11.50 -17.20 3.10
N GLU A 116 -10.21 -17.20 3.46
CA GLU A 116 -9.59 -16.21 4.35
C GLU A 116 -8.99 -15.02 3.59
N HIS A 117 -8.77 -15.15 2.28
CA HIS A 117 -8.28 -14.07 1.44
C HIS A 117 -9.39 -13.03 1.20
N TYR A 118 -9.25 -11.86 1.82
CA TYR A 118 -10.20 -10.76 1.68
C TYR A 118 -9.82 -9.82 0.53
N GLY A 119 -8.56 -9.42 0.50
CA GLY A 119 -8.08 -8.42 -0.45
C GLY A 119 -6.56 -8.39 -0.51
N THR A 120 -6.03 -8.19 -1.71
CA THR A 120 -4.63 -7.83 -1.91
C THR A 120 -4.54 -6.58 -2.80
N ASP A 121 -3.85 -5.55 -2.34
CA ASP A 121 -3.65 -4.33 -3.13
C ASP A 121 -2.20 -4.25 -3.59
N PHE A 122 -1.98 -4.03 -4.88
CA PHE A 122 -0.65 -3.82 -5.47
C PHE A 122 -0.54 -2.38 -5.95
N THR A 123 0.33 -1.59 -5.33
CA THR A 123 0.56 -0.19 -5.72
C THR A 123 1.92 -0.02 -6.36
N PHE A 124 1.95 0.44 -7.61
CA PHE A 124 3.17 0.80 -8.31
C PHE A 124 3.37 2.31 -8.30
N VAL A 125 4.49 2.74 -7.74
CA VAL A 125 4.90 4.14 -7.64
C VAL A 125 6.08 4.40 -8.56
N VAL A 126 5.94 5.38 -9.45
CA VAL A 126 7.01 5.83 -10.34
C VAL A 126 7.49 7.21 -9.90
N VAL A 127 8.75 7.28 -9.45
CA VAL A 127 9.43 8.55 -9.18
C VAL A 127 10.08 9.02 -10.48
N ALA A 128 9.64 10.15 -11.01
CA ALA A 128 10.09 10.71 -12.29
C ALA A 128 10.56 12.16 -12.15
N SER A 129 11.26 12.70 -13.15
CA SER A 129 11.63 14.13 -13.14
C SER A 129 10.42 15.05 -13.41
N GLU A 130 9.41 14.55 -14.10
CA GLU A 130 8.18 15.28 -14.45
C GLU A 130 7.01 14.31 -14.71
N ILE A 131 5.78 14.85 -14.68
CA ILE A 131 4.55 14.10 -14.95
C ILE A 131 3.90 14.65 -16.22
N PRO A 132 4.01 13.96 -17.36
CA PRO A 132 3.32 14.34 -18.58
C PRO A 132 1.79 14.40 -18.42
N ASP A 133 1.11 15.28 -19.19
CA ASP A 133 -0.34 15.49 -19.08
C ASP A 133 -1.17 14.24 -19.44
N ASP A 134 -0.69 13.44 -20.40
CA ASP A 134 -1.30 12.16 -20.77
C ASP A 134 -1.17 11.13 -19.66
N VAL A 135 0.01 11.03 -19.03
CA VAL A 135 0.24 10.22 -17.82
C VAL A 135 -0.68 10.65 -16.69
N ARG A 136 -0.79 11.95 -16.41
CA ARG A 136 -1.72 12.47 -15.39
C ARG A 136 -3.16 12.10 -15.69
N SER A 137 -3.59 12.28 -16.93
CA SER A 137 -4.96 11.97 -17.37
C SER A 137 -5.26 10.47 -17.23
N PHE A 138 -4.30 9.63 -17.59
CA PHE A 138 -4.38 8.19 -17.44
C PHE A 138 -4.49 7.79 -15.96
N VAL A 139 -3.52 8.18 -15.13
CA VAL A 139 -3.46 7.79 -13.71
C VAL A 139 -4.69 8.26 -12.94
N SER A 140 -5.11 9.53 -13.10
CA SER A 140 -6.26 10.08 -12.34
C SER A 140 -7.60 9.39 -12.61
N THR A 141 -7.72 8.71 -13.76
CA THR A 141 -8.93 7.98 -14.14
C THR A 141 -8.80 6.47 -13.99
N PHE A 142 -7.57 5.97 -13.80
CA PHE A 142 -7.26 4.55 -13.64
C PHE A 142 -7.97 3.94 -12.42
N ALA A 143 -8.50 2.75 -12.64
CA ALA A 143 -9.05 1.87 -11.62
C ALA A 143 -9.01 0.45 -12.17
N ASP A 144 -8.35 -0.46 -11.45
CA ASP A 144 -8.28 -1.87 -11.81
C ASP A 144 -8.60 -2.72 -10.59
N ARG A 145 -9.65 -3.53 -10.73
CA ARG A 145 -10.17 -4.37 -9.66
C ARG A 145 -10.58 -5.71 -10.24
N THR A 146 -10.01 -6.77 -9.69
CA THR A 146 -10.30 -8.14 -10.09
C THR A 146 -10.97 -8.90 -8.96
N LEU A 147 -12.13 -9.50 -9.24
CA LEU A 147 -12.85 -10.35 -8.30
C LEU A 147 -12.45 -11.81 -8.48
N ILE A 148 -11.97 -12.45 -7.42
CA ILE A 148 -11.55 -13.84 -7.49
C ILE A 148 -12.76 -14.74 -7.24
N LYS A 149 -13.06 -15.62 -8.20
CA LYS A 149 -14.29 -16.44 -8.23
C LYS A 149 -15.54 -15.61 -7.93
N TYR A 150 -15.72 -14.49 -8.63
CA TYR A 150 -16.84 -13.55 -8.44
C TYR A 150 -16.91 -12.93 -7.03
N GLY A 151 -15.78 -12.86 -6.32
CA GLY A 151 -15.66 -12.29 -4.97
C GLY A 151 -15.75 -13.33 -3.86
N TYR A 152 -15.95 -14.61 -4.18
CA TYR A 152 -16.02 -15.68 -3.19
C TYR A 152 -14.69 -15.88 -2.44
N TYR A 153 -13.55 -15.60 -3.10
CA TYR A 153 -12.22 -15.61 -2.50
C TYR A 153 -11.61 -14.21 -2.49
N GLY A 154 -12.44 -13.19 -2.24
CA GLY A 154 -12.01 -11.81 -2.18
C GLY A 154 -11.68 -11.22 -3.55
N GLN A 155 -10.75 -10.26 -3.54
CA GLN A 155 -10.40 -9.46 -4.69
C GLN A 155 -8.92 -9.08 -4.67
N TYR A 156 -8.41 -8.56 -5.78
CA TYR A 156 -7.22 -7.72 -5.75
C TYR A 156 -7.45 -6.44 -6.54
N GLU A 157 -6.74 -5.39 -6.16
CA GLU A 157 -6.76 -4.10 -6.85
C GLU A 157 -5.32 -3.71 -7.24
N ILE A 158 -5.18 -3.09 -8.41
CA ILE A 158 -3.90 -2.50 -8.85
C ILE A 158 -4.05 -0.98 -8.80
N HIS A 159 -3.05 -0.33 -8.23
CA HIS A 159 -2.98 1.12 -8.11
C HIS A 159 -1.70 1.66 -8.75
N LEU A 160 -1.79 2.89 -9.24
CA LEU A 160 -0.69 3.61 -9.85
C LEU A 160 -0.51 4.95 -9.15
N ALA A 161 0.73 5.33 -8.91
CA ALA A 161 1.10 6.69 -8.53
C ALA A 161 2.34 7.13 -9.31
N VAL A 162 2.37 8.41 -9.67
CA VAL A 162 3.54 9.04 -10.30
C VAL A 162 3.86 10.29 -9.52
N VAL A 163 5.14 10.46 -9.22
CA VAL A 163 5.62 11.49 -8.30
C VAL A 163 6.85 12.18 -8.91
N ALA A 164 6.83 13.51 -8.96
CA ALA A 164 7.93 14.33 -9.44
C ALA A 164 8.43 15.23 -8.30
N PRO A 165 9.39 14.76 -7.49
CA PRO A 165 9.76 15.42 -6.24
C PRO A 165 10.36 16.81 -6.45
N ASP A 166 11.20 16.99 -7.47
CA ASP A 166 11.80 18.30 -7.80
C ASP A 166 10.77 19.34 -8.26
N ARG A 167 9.56 18.89 -8.62
CA ARG A 167 8.44 19.72 -9.07
C ARG A 167 7.34 19.84 -8.03
N GLU A 168 7.50 19.17 -6.88
CA GLU A 168 6.46 19.07 -5.85
C GLU A 168 5.12 18.63 -6.44
N ASP A 169 5.16 17.67 -7.36
CA ASP A 169 3.99 17.24 -8.13
C ASP A 169 3.73 15.74 -7.99
N ALA A 170 2.46 15.36 -7.93
CA ALA A 170 2.03 13.98 -7.81
C ALA A 170 0.66 13.76 -8.49
N VAL A 171 0.45 12.53 -8.94
CA VAL A 171 -0.86 12.01 -9.36
C VAL A 171 -0.98 10.56 -8.92
N GLN A 172 -2.16 10.18 -8.45
CA GLN A 172 -2.45 8.82 -8.02
C GLN A 172 -3.80 8.35 -8.57
N SER A 173 -3.92 7.05 -8.77
CA SER A 173 -5.18 6.42 -9.16
C SER A 173 -6.22 6.55 -8.06
N LYS A 174 -7.48 6.27 -8.40
CA LYS A 174 -8.55 6.30 -7.40
C LYS A 174 -8.27 5.25 -6.31
N ASN A 175 -8.80 5.50 -5.11
CA ASN A 175 -8.81 4.58 -3.97
C ASN A 175 -7.45 4.23 -3.34
N THR A 176 -6.32 4.78 -3.81
CA THR A 176 -5.05 4.71 -3.05
C THR A 176 -4.84 5.98 -2.22
N ASP A 177 -4.35 5.86 -1.00
CA ASP A 177 -3.91 7.00 -0.15
C ASP A 177 -2.40 7.01 0.06
N ILE A 178 -1.66 6.16 -0.64
CA ILE A 178 -0.22 6.07 -0.45
C ILE A 178 0.52 7.33 -0.92
N GLY A 179 -0.07 8.12 -1.83
CA GLY A 179 0.54 9.35 -2.33
C GLY A 179 0.93 10.33 -1.23
N ASN A 180 0.30 10.29 -0.05
CA ASN A 180 0.69 11.12 1.10
C ASN A 180 2.06 10.74 1.67
N ALA A 181 2.45 9.46 1.61
CA ALA A 181 3.79 9.03 2.01
C ALA A 181 4.86 9.56 1.05
N PHE A 182 4.50 9.79 -0.22
CA PHE A 182 5.43 10.24 -1.26
C PHE A 182 5.42 11.77 -1.48
N ALA A 183 4.33 12.46 -1.15
CA ALA A 183 4.25 13.92 -1.21
C ALA A 183 4.95 14.55 0.01
N LEU A 184 6.28 14.61 -0.03
CA LEU A 184 7.09 15.14 1.09
C LEU A 184 6.93 16.66 1.33
N TRP A 185 6.34 17.36 0.37
CA TRP A 185 6.17 18.83 0.32
C TRP A 185 4.78 19.33 0.72
N GLY A 186 3.81 18.44 0.93
CA GLY A 186 2.50 18.81 1.48
C GLY A 186 2.55 18.87 3.01
N ASP A 187 1.77 19.78 3.62
CA ASP A 187 1.47 19.68 5.05
C ASP A 187 0.83 18.31 5.29
N VAL A 188 1.49 17.47 6.10
CA VAL A 188 0.93 16.21 6.58
C VAL A 188 -0.32 16.58 7.36
N PRO A 189 -1.56 16.31 6.88
CA PRO A 189 -2.69 16.35 7.79
C PRO A 189 -2.37 15.33 8.87
N ASP A 190 -2.53 15.73 10.14
CA ASP A 190 -2.31 14.87 11.30
C ASP A 190 -2.67 13.42 10.97
N LEU A 191 -1.70 12.51 11.13
CA LEU A 191 -1.93 11.07 11.01
C LEU A 191 -2.90 10.55 12.11
N ASP A 192 -3.48 11.44 12.92
CA ASP A 192 -4.64 11.19 13.77
C ASP A 192 -5.95 11.24 12.94
N GLY A 193 -6.11 10.32 11.99
CA GLY A 193 -7.34 10.33 11.18
C GLY A 193 -7.36 9.46 9.94
N GLY A 194 -6.89 8.22 10.01
CA GLY A 194 -7.42 7.19 9.13
C GLY A 194 -6.87 7.14 7.70
N GLY A 195 -5.63 6.66 7.55
CA GLY A 195 -5.17 6.05 6.29
C GLY A 195 -6.01 4.81 5.94
N LEU A 196 -5.71 4.11 4.83
CA LEU A 196 -6.44 2.97 4.23
C LEU A 196 -7.23 2.04 5.21
N LEU A 197 -6.77 1.83 6.44
CA LEU A 197 -7.54 1.35 7.60
C LEU A 197 -8.98 1.90 7.71
N THR A 198 -9.19 3.21 7.53
CA THR A 198 -10.52 3.83 7.54
C THR A 198 -11.34 3.44 6.32
N ARG A 199 -10.72 3.19 5.16
CA ARG A 199 -11.44 2.66 3.99
C ARG A 199 -11.83 1.20 4.19
N LEU A 200 -10.95 0.37 4.76
CA LEU A 200 -11.28 -1.00 5.16
C LEU A 200 -12.43 -1.03 6.18
N ILE A 201 -12.37 -0.19 7.22
CA ILE A 201 -13.42 -0.09 8.24
C ILE A 201 -14.75 0.44 7.66
N ARG A 202 -14.71 1.41 6.73
CA ARG A 202 -15.94 1.97 6.12
C ARG A 202 -16.65 0.98 5.20
N ARG A 203 -15.95 0.01 4.61
CA ARG A 203 -16.52 -1.05 3.75
C ARG A 203 -17.14 -2.20 4.53
N ILE A 204 -16.91 -2.27 5.85
CA ILE A 204 -17.56 -3.23 6.77
C ILE A 204 -18.95 -2.75 7.22
N THR A 205 -19.28 -1.46 7.01
CA THR A 205 -20.57 -0.86 7.46
C THR A 205 -21.60 -0.66 6.34
N HIS A 206 -21.48 -1.36 5.21
CA HIS A 206 -22.50 -1.35 4.16
C HIS A 206 -22.80 -2.74 3.59
#